data_AF-A0A0A2GU53-F1
#
_entry.id   AF-A0A0A2GU53-F1
#
_cell.length_a   1.000
_cell.length_b   1.000
_cell.length_c   1.000
_cell.angle_alpha   90.00
_cell.angle_beta   90.00
_cell.angle_gamma   90.00
#
_symmetry.space_group_name_H-M   'P 1'
#
loop_
_entity.id
_entity.type
_entity.pdbx_description
1 polymer ?
#
loop_
_entity_poly.entity_id
_entity_poly.type
_entity_poly.pdbx_seq_one_letter_code
_entity_poly.pdbx_strand_id
1 'polypeptide(L)'
;MTATAPQPKIFACQQSKPLAEKIAKAFGQPLGNVITSTYSDGEFQPSFEESVRGSRVFIIGSTMPSSDNMMEMLLMLDAAKRASARHITAVIPYFGWARQDRKDKPRVPIAAKLMASLLETAGATRIITMDLHADQIQGFFEKPVDHLFASTIFLPYLKGLGLENLTIASPDMGGSKRAYAYSKAMESDVVICYKQRAKANVISHMELIGSVAGQHVVLVDDMVDTAGTLTKAADLMMEKGALSVRAICTHAILSGNAYDKIENSQLAELIVTDSIPRDHKSDKVKVLTCAPLFADVMHRVNSNTSIASKFIM
;
A
#
# COMPACT_ATOMS: atom_id res chain seq x y z
N MET A 1 24.99 -17.72 27.47
CA MET A 1 24.84 -17.96 26.01
C MET A 1 23.95 -16.86 25.46
N THR A 2 24.50 -15.89 24.74
CA THR A 2 23.70 -14.89 24.02
C THR A 2 22.83 -15.62 23.02
N ALA A 3 21.50 -15.57 23.18
CA ALA A 3 20.59 -16.18 22.23
C ALA A 3 20.87 -15.58 20.84
N THR A 4 21.48 -16.36 19.95
CA THR A 4 21.70 -15.96 18.56
C THR A 4 20.36 -15.60 17.94
N ALA A 5 20.28 -14.41 17.33
CA ALA A 5 19.07 -13.98 16.65
C ALA A 5 18.65 -15.07 15.63
N PRO A 6 17.36 -15.41 15.56
CA PRO A 6 16.88 -16.41 14.62
C PRO A 6 17.24 -15.99 13.20
N GLN A 7 17.73 -16.93 12.39
CA GLN A 7 18.11 -16.66 11.02
C GLN A 7 16.88 -16.14 10.24
N PRO A 8 16.98 -14.99 9.56
CA PRO A 8 15.90 -14.53 8.69
C PRO A 8 15.76 -15.48 7.50
N LYS A 9 14.53 -15.69 7.03
CA LYS A 9 14.21 -16.32 5.73
C LYS A 9 13.06 -15.55 5.09
N ILE A 10 13.19 -15.26 3.80
CA ILE A 10 12.25 -14.41 3.06
C ILE A 10 11.60 -15.26 1.98
N PHE A 11 10.28 -15.30 1.95
CA PHE A 11 9.48 -15.99 0.94
C PHE A 11 8.44 -15.05 0.37
N ALA A 12 7.83 -15.42 -0.75
CA ALA A 12 6.82 -14.60 -1.41
C ALA A 12 5.60 -15.41 -1.81
N CYS A 13 4.43 -14.80 -1.73
CA CYS A 13 3.25 -15.22 -2.50
C CYS A 13 3.51 -14.95 -3.99
N GLN A 14 2.92 -15.76 -4.86
CA GLN A 14 3.27 -15.83 -6.27
C GLN A 14 3.16 -14.48 -7.00
N GLN A 15 2.05 -13.78 -6.82
CA GLN A 15 1.77 -12.47 -7.41
C GLN A 15 2.77 -11.39 -6.96
N SER A 16 3.28 -11.48 -5.72
CA SER A 16 4.17 -10.45 -5.16
C SER A 16 5.66 -10.74 -5.36
N LYS A 17 5.99 -11.85 -6.04
CA LYS A 17 7.38 -12.26 -6.30
C LYS A 17 8.26 -11.14 -6.89
N PRO A 18 7.83 -10.33 -7.87
CA PRO A 18 8.68 -9.26 -8.42
C PRO A 18 9.08 -8.19 -7.38
N LEU A 19 8.17 -7.82 -6.47
CA LEU A 19 8.51 -6.89 -5.37
C LEU A 19 9.34 -7.60 -4.30
N ALA A 20 8.99 -8.84 -3.96
CA ALA A 20 9.71 -9.63 -2.96
C ALA A 20 11.17 -9.86 -3.34
N GLU A 21 11.48 -10.08 -4.62
CA GLU A 21 12.86 -10.18 -5.12
C GLU A 21 13.64 -8.89 -4.91
N LYS A 22 13.03 -7.72 -5.15
CA LYS A 22 13.67 -6.42 -4.87
C LYS A 22 13.90 -6.21 -3.36
N ILE A 23 12.92 -6.59 -2.53
CA ILE A 23 13.03 -6.51 -1.05
C ILE A 23 14.15 -7.43 -0.56
N ALA A 24 14.15 -8.69 -1.01
CA ALA A 24 15.15 -9.70 -0.67
C ALA A 24 16.57 -9.22 -1.06
N LYS A 25 16.72 -8.70 -2.28
CA LYS A 25 17.97 -8.09 -2.74
C LYS A 25 18.41 -6.90 -1.86
N ALA A 26 17.50 -5.99 -1.54
CA ALA A 26 17.79 -4.85 -0.67
C ALA A 26 18.11 -5.27 0.78
N PHE A 27 17.53 -6.37 1.25
CA PHE A 27 17.85 -6.98 2.55
C PHE A 27 19.19 -7.75 2.55
N GLY A 28 19.72 -8.08 1.37
CA GLY A 28 20.95 -8.87 1.24
C GLY A 28 20.76 -10.37 1.51
N GLN A 29 19.56 -10.90 1.30
CA GLN A 29 19.28 -12.34 1.40
C GLN A 29 18.50 -12.82 0.16
N PRO A 30 18.82 -13.99 -0.42
CA PRO A 30 18.02 -14.54 -1.51
C PRO A 30 16.59 -14.86 -1.06
N LEU A 31 15.67 -14.80 -2.02
CA LEU A 31 14.31 -15.29 -1.82
C LEU A 31 14.36 -16.83 -1.70
N GLY A 32 13.71 -17.35 -0.68
CA GLY A 32 13.56 -18.79 -0.49
C GLY A 32 12.64 -19.40 -1.54
N ASN A 33 12.81 -20.71 -1.76
CA ASN A 33 12.08 -21.41 -2.80
C ASN A 33 10.71 -21.89 -2.28
N VAL A 34 9.66 -21.56 -3.04
CA VAL A 34 8.29 -21.99 -2.80
C VAL A 34 7.76 -22.61 -4.09
N ILE A 35 7.25 -23.84 -3.99
CA ILE A 35 6.54 -24.50 -5.08
C ILE A 35 5.06 -24.56 -4.71
N THR A 36 4.20 -24.09 -5.62
CA THR A 36 2.74 -24.17 -5.46
C THR A 36 2.20 -25.23 -6.40
N SER A 37 1.59 -26.28 -5.84
CA SER A 37 0.81 -27.26 -6.61
C SER A 37 -0.63 -26.80 -6.73
N THR A 38 -1.22 -26.91 -7.93
CA THR A 38 -2.62 -26.57 -8.19
C THR A 38 -3.38 -27.81 -8.63
N TYR A 39 -4.48 -28.10 -7.96
CA TYR A 39 -5.37 -29.23 -8.25
C TYR A 39 -6.40 -28.84 -9.32
N SER A 40 -7.04 -29.85 -9.94
CA SER A 40 -7.97 -29.63 -11.06
C SER A 40 -9.25 -28.86 -10.69
N ASP A 41 -9.60 -28.82 -9.41
CA ASP A 41 -10.76 -28.10 -8.87
C ASP A 41 -10.45 -26.64 -8.46
N GLY A 42 -9.19 -26.21 -8.61
CA GLY A 42 -8.72 -24.87 -8.29
C GLY A 42 -8.12 -24.72 -6.89
N GLU A 43 -8.14 -25.75 -6.04
CA GLU A 43 -7.36 -25.73 -4.81
C GLU A 43 -5.86 -25.65 -5.11
N PHE A 44 -5.09 -25.06 -4.19
CA PHE A 44 -3.65 -24.98 -4.34
C PHE A 44 -2.93 -25.10 -3.00
N GLN A 45 -1.69 -25.59 -3.06
CA GLN A 45 -0.87 -25.87 -1.89
C GLN A 45 0.55 -25.32 -2.11
N PRO A 46 0.93 -24.21 -1.44
CA PRO A 46 2.31 -23.76 -1.40
C PRO A 46 3.14 -24.62 -0.43
N SER A 47 4.37 -24.94 -0.84
CA SER A 47 5.34 -25.73 -0.07
C SER A 47 6.68 -24.99 0.00
N PHE A 48 7.28 -24.96 1.20
CA PHE A 48 8.65 -24.46 1.38
C PHE A 48 9.64 -25.57 1.02
N GLU A 49 10.50 -25.32 0.04
CA GLU A 49 11.49 -26.31 -0.43
C GLU A 49 12.80 -26.27 0.37
N GLU A 50 12.74 -25.67 1.56
CA GLU A 50 13.85 -25.58 2.51
C GLU A 50 13.32 -25.54 3.95
N SER A 51 14.12 -25.99 4.92
CA SER A 51 13.69 -25.99 6.32
C SER A 51 13.53 -24.57 6.87
N VAL A 52 12.39 -24.27 7.48
CA VAL A 52 12.14 -23.00 8.20
C VAL A 52 12.20 -23.16 9.72
N ARG A 53 12.58 -24.33 10.22
CA ARG A 53 12.60 -24.67 11.65
C ARG A 53 13.45 -23.68 12.45
N GLY A 54 12.88 -23.12 13.50
CA GLY A 54 13.57 -22.18 14.40
C GLY A 54 13.90 -20.81 13.78
N SER A 55 13.55 -20.58 12.51
CA SER A 55 13.89 -19.36 11.77
C SER A 55 12.92 -18.22 12.04
N ARG A 56 13.30 -17.00 11.68
CA ARG A 56 12.39 -15.86 11.54
C ARG A 56 11.98 -15.76 10.07
N VAL A 57 10.73 -16.07 9.79
CA VAL A 57 10.17 -16.12 8.45
C VAL A 57 9.45 -14.81 8.14
N PHE A 58 9.77 -14.20 7.01
CA PHE A 58 9.03 -13.10 6.39
C PHE A 58 8.35 -13.62 5.13
N ILE A 59 7.02 -13.52 5.06
CA ILE A 59 6.25 -13.91 3.86
C ILE A 59 5.71 -12.62 3.24
N ILE A 60 6.15 -12.32 2.03
CA ILE A 60 5.81 -11.09 1.29
C ILE A 60 4.66 -11.38 0.34
N GLY A 61 3.52 -10.74 0.55
CA GLY A 61 2.35 -10.92 -0.30
C GLY A 61 1.33 -9.81 -0.12
N SER A 62 1.14 -8.98 -1.14
CA SER A 62 0.01 -8.06 -1.21
C SER A 62 -1.28 -8.82 -1.47
N THR A 63 -2.35 -8.42 -0.80
CA THR A 63 -3.60 -9.19 -0.76
C THR A 63 -4.71 -8.49 -1.55
N MET A 64 -4.38 -7.93 -2.72
CA MET A 64 -5.40 -7.42 -3.63
C MET A 64 -6.32 -8.55 -4.12
N PRO A 65 -7.59 -8.26 -4.44
CA PRO A 65 -8.48 -9.26 -5.04
C PRO A 65 -7.87 -9.92 -6.29
N SER A 66 -8.09 -11.21 -6.54
CA SER A 66 -9.07 -12.13 -5.90
C SER A 66 -8.73 -12.57 -4.48
N SER A 67 -9.64 -13.32 -3.85
CA SER A 67 -9.44 -13.94 -2.53
C SER A 67 -8.28 -14.92 -2.48
N ASP A 68 -7.83 -15.44 -3.62
CA ASP A 68 -6.77 -16.44 -3.68
C ASP A 68 -5.44 -15.89 -3.17
N ASN A 69 -5.16 -14.60 -3.42
CA ASN A 69 -3.98 -13.93 -2.87
C ASN A 69 -3.97 -13.92 -1.33
N MET A 70 -5.15 -13.79 -0.71
CA MET A 70 -5.28 -13.92 0.75
C MET A 70 -5.16 -15.37 1.17
N MET A 71 -5.80 -16.31 0.46
CA MET A 71 -5.73 -17.73 0.79
C MET A 71 -4.29 -18.26 0.70
N GLU A 72 -3.51 -17.86 -0.31
CA GLU A 72 -2.09 -18.20 -0.43
C GLU A 72 -1.28 -17.68 0.76
N MET A 73 -1.48 -16.42 1.16
CA MET A 73 -0.86 -15.85 2.36
C MET A 73 -1.20 -16.70 3.60
N LEU A 74 -2.47 -17.04 3.80
CA LEU A 74 -2.91 -17.86 4.94
C LEU A 74 -2.29 -19.25 4.93
N LEU A 75 -2.24 -19.92 3.78
CA LEU A 75 -1.63 -21.24 3.62
C LEU A 75 -0.11 -21.21 3.88
N MET A 76 0.60 -20.18 3.39
CA MET A 76 2.03 -20.02 3.65
C MET A 76 2.32 -19.75 5.14
N LEU A 77 1.48 -18.95 5.81
CA LEU A 77 1.58 -18.70 7.25
C LEU A 77 1.37 -19.99 8.06
N ASP A 78 0.33 -20.77 7.74
CA ASP A 78 0.03 -22.04 8.41
C ASP A 78 1.13 -23.09 8.15
N ALA A 79 1.62 -23.19 6.92
CA ALA A 79 2.74 -24.06 6.57
C ALA A 79 4.01 -23.70 7.37
N ALA A 80 4.33 -22.41 7.52
CA ALA A 80 5.51 -21.98 8.29
C ALA A 80 5.37 -22.32 9.78
N LYS A 81 4.15 -22.16 10.34
CA LYS A 81 3.82 -22.52 11.72
C LYS A 81 3.98 -24.02 11.96
N ARG A 82 3.41 -24.85 11.09
CA ARG A 82 3.53 -26.32 11.18
C ARG A 82 4.97 -26.81 10.97
N ALA A 83 5.73 -26.12 10.12
CA ALA A 83 7.15 -26.36 9.91
C ALA A 83 8.05 -25.82 11.05
N SER A 84 7.46 -25.37 12.16
CA SER A 84 8.16 -24.96 13.39
C SER A 84 9.02 -23.70 13.22
N ALA A 85 8.60 -22.74 12.38
CA ALA A 85 9.18 -21.40 12.37
C ALA A 85 9.02 -20.75 13.76
N ARG A 86 10.05 -20.03 14.23
CA ARG A 86 10.04 -19.38 15.55
C ARG A 86 9.23 -18.10 15.55
N HIS A 87 9.36 -17.32 14.48
CA HIS A 87 8.60 -16.09 14.24
C HIS A 87 8.14 -16.07 12.80
N ILE A 88 6.91 -15.62 12.58
CA ILE A 88 6.28 -15.56 11.26
C ILE A 88 5.72 -14.16 11.08
N THR A 89 6.28 -13.42 10.14
CA THR A 89 5.87 -12.03 9.86
C THR A 89 5.15 -12.01 8.51
N ALA A 90 3.89 -11.61 8.52
CA ALA A 90 3.16 -11.33 7.29
C ALA A 90 3.57 -9.93 6.80
N VAL A 91 4.30 -9.87 5.70
CA VAL A 91 4.69 -8.63 5.04
C VAL A 91 3.70 -8.39 3.91
N ILE A 92 2.79 -7.44 4.11
CA ILE A 92 1.64 -7.20 3.24
C ILE A 92 1.74 -5.77 2.69
N PRO A 93 2.46 -5.53 1.58
CA PRO A 93 2.65 -4.17 1.07
C PRO A 93 1.34 -3.44 0.74
N TYR A 94 0.32 -4.17 0.28
CA TYR A 94 -1.06 -3.68 0.19
C TYR A 94 -2.01 -4.63 0.92
N PHE A 95 -2.66 -4.13 1.97
CA PHE A 95 -3.65 -4.87 2.74
C PHE A 95 -5.04 -4.74 2.09
N GLY A 96 -5.46 -5.78 1.38
CA GLY A 96 -6.80 -5.85 0.79
C GLY A 96 -7.91 -5.80 1.83
N TRP A 97 -9.15 -5.55 1.38
CA TRP A 97 -10.35 -5.42 2.23
C TRP A 97 -10.30 -4.28 3.27
N ALA A 98 -9.22 -3.49 3.32
CA ALA A 98 -9.05 -2.37 4.25
C ALA A 98 -10.15 -1.31 4.18
N ARG A 99 -10.83 -1.16 3.04
CA ARG A 99 -11.97 -0.24 2.88
C ARG A 99 -13.23 -0.66 3.65
N GLN A 100 -13.30 -1.90 4.12
CA GLN A 100 -14.41 -2.42 4.92
C GLN A 100 -14.01 -2.46 6.40
N ASP A 101 -13.70 -1.29 6.94
CA ASP A 101 -13.18 -1.04 8.30
C ASP A 101 -14.26 -0.79 9.35
N ARG A 102 -15.52 -0.59 8.93
CA ARG A 102 -16.65 -0.34 9.83
C ARG A 102 -17.96 -0.84 9.26
N LYS A 103 -18.98 -0.95 10.12
CA LYS A 103 -20.37 -1.14 9.68
C LYS A 103 -20.96 0.20 9.29
N ASP A 104 -20.88 0.55 8.02
CA ASP A 104 -21.49 1.75 7.45
C ASP A 104 -23.02 1.63 7.33
N LYS A 105 -23.55 0.41 7.28
CA LYS A 105 -24.99 0.09 7.31
C LYS A 105 -25.27 -1.19 8.12
N PRO A 106 -26.54 -1.47 8.48
CA PRO A 106 -26.89 -2.71 9.15
C PRO A 106 -26.55 -3.95 8.32
N ARG A 107 -26.10 -5.03 8.99
CA ARG A 107 -25.89 -6.38 8.41
C ARG A 107 -24.79 -6.48 7.33
N VAL A 108 -23.71 -5.71 7.46
CA VAL A 108 -22.49 -5.85 6.66
C VAL A 108 -21.32 -6.39 7.50
N PRO A 109 -20.33 -7.05 6.87
CA PRO A 109 -19.10 -7.45 7.56
C PRO A 109 -18.19 -6.26 7.83
N ILE A 110 -17.26 -6.44 8.78
CA ILE A 110 -16.04 -5.63 8.90
C ILE A 110 -14.91 -6.50 8.36
N ALA A 111 -14.76 -6.55 7.03
CA ALA A 111 -13.86 -7.52 6.40
C ALA A 111 -12.40 -7.28 6.78
N ALA A 112 -11.97 -6.03 7.02
CA ALA A 112 -10.62 -5.75 7.51
C ALA A 112 -10.34 -6.46 8.84
N LYS A 113 -11.30 -6.46 9.79
CA LYS A 113 -11.17 -7.19 11.06
C LYS A 113 -11.20 -8.71 10.87
N LEU A 114 -12.03 -9.21 9.95
CA LEU A 114 -12.03 -10.64 9.61
C LEU A 114 -10.67 -11.08 9.07
N MET A 115 -10.11 -10.34 8.10
CA MET A 115 -8.79 -10.64 7.52
C MET A 115 -7.68 -10.58 8.57
N ALA A 116 -7.72 -9.60 9.47
CA ALA A 116 -6.78 -9.52 10.59
C ALA A 116 -6.83 -10.79 11.47
N SER A 117 -8.03 -11.20 11.89
CA SER A 117 -8.21 -12.42 12.69
C SER A 117 -7.77 -13.70 11.96
N LEU A 118 -7.98 -13.78 10.63
CA LEU A 118 -7.55 -14.92 9.83
C LEU A 118 -6.03 -15.04 9.75
N LEU A 119 -5.32 -13.93 9.50
CA LEU A 119 -3.85 -13.91 9.46
C LEU A 119 -3.24 -14.38 10.80
N GLU A 120 -3.79 -13.92 11.92
CA GLU A 120 -3.38 -14.34 13.26
C GLU A 120 -3.66 -15.82 13.53
N THR A 121 -4.84 -16.28 13.11
CA THR A 121 -5.25 -17.69 13.25
C THR A 121 -4.31 -18.61 12.45
N ALA A 122 -3.99 -18.23 11.21
CA ALA A 122 -3.07 -18.95 10.34
C ALA A 122 -1.65 -19.04 10.92
N GLY A 123 -1.23 -18.03 11.70
CA GLY A 123 0.03 -18.09 12.45
C GLY A 123 0.90 -16.85 12.39
N ALA A 124 0.41 -15.74 11.82
CA ALA A 124 1.15 -14.49 11.86
C ALA A 124 1.41 -14.08 13.31
N THR A 125 2.68 -13.78 13.59
CA THR A 125 3.14 -13.29 14.90
C THR A 125 3.40 -11.78 14.90
N ARG A 126 3.43 -11.18 13.70
CA ARG A 126 3.66 -9.76 13.43
C ARG A 126 3.18 -9.45 12.02
N ILE A 127 2.74 -8.21 11.81
CA ILE A 127 2.34 -7.69 10.51
C ILE A 127 3.24 -6.51 10.15
N ILE A 128 3.70 -6.46 8.89
CA ILE A 128 4.33 -5.28 8.30
C ILE A 128 3.47 -4.88 7.11
N THR A 129 2.95 -3.66 7.09
CA THR A 129 2.06 -3.16 6.01
C THR A 129 2.34 -1.70 5.74
N MET A 130 1.91 -1.18 4.60
CA MET A 130 2.09 0.24 4.23
C MET A 130 0.74 0.90 3.96
N ASP A 131 0.60 2.17 4.37
CA ASP A 131 -0.56 3.06 4.17
C ASP A 131 -1.93 2.36 4.19
N LEU A 132 -2.29 1.81 5.36
CA LEU A 132 -3.63 1.30 5.63
C LEU A 132 -4.69 2.36 5.30
N HIS A 133 -5.80 1.92 4.71
CA HIS A 133 -6.90 2.83 4.35
C HIS A 133 -7.40 3.65 5.55
N ALA A 134 -7.40 3.04 6.74
CA ALA A 134 -7.69 3.69 8.00
C ALA A 134 -6.65 3.29 9.04
N ASP A 135 -6.02 4.27 9.70
CA ASP A 135 -4.99 4.06 10.73
C ASP A 135 -5.48 3.13 11.86
N GLN A 136 -6.78 3.16 12.16
CA GLN A 136 -7.44 2.37 13.20
C GLN A 136 -7.39 0.86 12.93
N ILE A 137 -7.15 0.42 11.69
CA ILE A 137 -7.00 -1.00 11.36
C ILE A 137 -5.85 -1.64 12.13
N GLN A 138 -4.84 -0.87 12.55
CA GLN A 138 -3.79 -1.37 13.46
C GLN A 138 -4.40 -1.98 14.75
N GLY A 139 -5.48 -1.40 15.27
CA GLY A 139 -6.20 -1.90 16.44
C GLY A 139 -7.09 -3.11 16.17
N PHE A 140 -7.18 -3.60 14.94
CA PHE A 140 -7.86 -4.87 14.63
C PHE A 140 -6.97 -6.10 14.83
N PHE A 141 -5.66 -5.89 14.91
CA PHE A 141 -4.68 -6.91 15.19
C PHE A 141 -4.36 -6.92 16.69
N GLU A 142 -4.37 -8.12 17.28
CA GLU A 142 -3.81 -8.40 18.60
C GLU A 142 -2.29 -8.56 18.53
N LYS A 143 -1.75 -8.81 17.33
CA LYS A 143 -0.29 -8.88 17.07
C LYS A 143 0.29 -7.52 16.72
N PRO A 144 1.59 -7.29 16.99
CA PRO A 144 2.25 -6.04 16.60
C PRO A 144 2.14 -5.78 15.10
N VAL A 145 1.78 -4.54 14.75
CA VAL A 145 1.72 -4.03 13.38
C VAL A 145 2.78 -2.96 13.22
N ASP A 146 3.72 -3.16 12.31
CA ASP A 146 4.63 -2.13 11.85
C ASP A 146 3.99 -1.49 10.61
N HIS A 147 3.39 -0.30 10.79
CA HIS A 147 2.69 0.44 9.74
C HIS A 147 3.64 1.46 9.09
N LEU A 148 3.96 1.22 7.82
CA LEU A 148 4.87 2.03 7.01
C LEU A 148 4.10 3.14 6.28
N PHE A 149 4.76 4.27 6.06
CA PHE A 149 4.20 5.39 5.30
C PHE A 149 4.98 5.61 4.01
N ALA A 150 4.30 5.62 2.85
CA ALA A 150 4.93 5.86 1.56
C ALA A 150 5.40 7.30 1.39
N SER A 151 5.06 8.20 2.31
CA SER A 151 5.63 9.55 2.39
C SER A 151 7.15 9.56 2.47
N THR A 152 7.75 8.52 3.08
CA THR A 152 9.20 8.30 3.10
C THR A 152 9.81 8.11 1.71
N ILE A 153 8.98 7.71 0.72
CA ILE A 153 9.34 7.51 -0.68
C ILE A 153 8.93 8.74 -1.51
N PHE A 154 7.71 9.23 -1.32
CA PHE A 154 7.14 10.31 -2.13
C PHE A 154 7.73 11.68 -1.80
N LEU A 155 8.00 12.01 -0.53
CA LEU A 155 8.53 13.33 -0.16
C LEU A 155 9.90 13.61 -0.80
N PRO A 156 10.91 12.70 -0.74
CA PRO A 156 12.16 12.91 -1.45
C PRO A 156 11.99 13.05 -2.96
N TYR A 157 11.09 12.26 -3.57
CA TYR A 157 10.80 12.35 -5.01
C TYR A 157 10.23 13.72 -5.38
N LEU A 158 9.19 14.16 -4.67
CA LEU A 158 8.55 15.45 -4.93
C LEU A 158 9.50 16.64 -4.70
N LYS A 159 10.33 16.59 -3.65
CA LYS A 159 11.39 17.60 -3.43
C LYS A 159 12.39 17.61 -4.59
N GLY A 160 12.74 16.44 -5.11
CA GLY A 160 13.63 16.30 -6.28
C GLY A 160 13.07 16.87 -7.58
N LEU A 161 11.75 17.07 -7.69
CA LEU A 161 11.14 17.71 -8.87
C LEU A 161 11.37 19.24 -8.91
N GLY A 162 11.72 19.88 -7.77
CA GLY A 162 11.99 21.31 -7.71
C GLY A 162 10.81 22.20 -8.15
N LEU A 163 9.57 21.78 -7.83
CA LEU A 163 8.38 22.54 -8.20
C LEU A 163 8.27 23.81 -7.34
N GLU A 164 8.43 24.98 -7.95
CA GLU A 164 8.10 26.27 -7.34
C GLU A 164 6.57 26.42 -7.18
N ASN A 165 6.08 27.25 -6.25
CA ASN A 165 4.65 27.48 -6.03
C ASN A 165 3.83 26.17 -5.93
N LEU A 166 4.33 25.23 -5.11
CA LEU A 166 3.69 23.95 -4.88
C LEU A 166 2.45 24.13 -3.98
N THR A 167 1.38 23.41 -4.31
CA THR A 167 0.23 23.18 -3.43
C THR A 167 -0.04 21.69 -3.35
N ILE A 168 -0.26 21.19 -2.14
CA ILE A 168 -0.75 19.83 -1.93
C ILE A 168 -2.27 19.85 -1.94
N ALA A 169 -2.89 18.84 -2.54
CA ALA A 169 -4.34 18.75 -2.58
C ALA A 169 -4.88 17.38 -2.21
N SER A 170 -6.09 17.35 -1.65
CA SER A 170 -6.86 16.13 -1.40
C SER A 170 -7.97 15.99 -2.46
N PRO A 171 -8.09 14.83 -3.14
CA PRO A 171 -9.14 14.60 -4.14
C PRO A 171 -10.55 14.48 -3.54
N ASP A 172 -10.65 14.26 -2.22
CA ASP A 172 -11.89 14.32 -1.45
C ASP A 172 -11.65 14.72 0.01
N MET A 173 -12.72 14.79 0.81
CA MET A 173 -12.63 15.12 2.24
C MET A 173 -11.95 14.03 3.09
N GLY A 174 -12.02 12.77 2.68
CA GLY A 174 -11.46 11.63 3.42
C GLY A 174 -9.93 11.67 3.47
N GLY A 175 -9.29 12.10 2.38
CA GLY A 175 -7.84 12.27 2.28
C GLY A 175 -7.27 13.53 2.95
N SER A 176 -8.11 14.41 3.50
CA SER A 176 -7.69 15.75 3.97
C SER A 176 -6.58 15.73 5.01
N LYS A 177 -6.64 14.82 6.01
CA LYS A 177 -5.59 14.66 7.03
C LYS A 177 -4.25 14.27 6.39
N ARG A 178 -4.27 13.40 5.37
CA ARG A 178 -3.09 12.97 4.63
C ARG A 178 -2.51 14.12 3.83
N ALA A 179 -3.33 14.82 3.05
CA ALA A 179 -2.91 15.99 2.29
C ALA A 179 -2.29 17.07 3.18
N TYR A 180 -2.87 17.33 4.36
CA TYR A 180 -2.32 18.27 5.33
C TYR A 180 -0.94 17.85 5.87
N ALA A 181 -0.74 16.56 6.16
CA ALA A 181 0.57 16.07 6.60
C ALA A 181 1.65 16.31 5.52
N TYR A 182 1.33 15.99 4.26
CA TYR A 182 2.22 16.25 3.13
C TYR A 182 2.48 17.74 2.93
N SER A 183 1.46 18.60 3.03
CA SER A 183 1.63 20.04 2.87
C SER A 183 2.56 20.61 3.93
N LYS A 184 2.45 20.13 5.18
CA LYS A 184 3.32 20.53 6.28
C LYS A 184 4.78 20.11 6.04
N ALA A 185 5.01 18.92 5.49
CA ALA A 185 6.35 18.40 5.20
C ALA A 185 6.99 19.03 3.94
N MET A 186 6.17 19.57 3.04
CA MET A 186 6.57 20.28 1.82
C MET A 186 6.55 21.80 1.98
N GLU A 187 6.16 22.31 3.15
CA GLU A 187 6.02 23.75 3.44
C GLU A 187 5.14 24.47 2.41
N SER A 188 4.02 23.83 2.04
CA SER A 188 3.10 24.29 1.01
C SER A 188 1.70 24.57 1.55
N ASP A 189 0.89 25.27 0.76
CA ASP A 189 -0.56 25.34 0.97
C ASP A 189 -1.22 23.96 0.78
N VAL A 190 -2.43 23.85 1.33
CA VAL A 190 -3.30 22.68 1.17
C VAL A 190 -4.66 23.08 0.59
N VAL A 191 -5.13 22.31 -0.39
CA VAL A 191 -6.43 22.49 -1.04
C VAL A 191 -7.24 21.20 -0.95
N ILE A 192 -8.56 21.31 -0.81
CA ILE A 192 -9.43 20.13 -0.67
C ILE A 192 -10.55 20.19 -1.70
N CYS A 193 -10.75 19.09 -2.42
CA CYS A 193 -11.95 18.89 -3.24
C CYS A 193 -13.11 18.44 -2.36
N TYR A 194 -14.16 19.25 -2.29
CA TYR A 194 -15.43 18.86 -1.70
C TYR A 194 -16.34 18.24 -2.77
N LYS A 195 -16.87 17.05 -2.48
CA LYS A 195 -17.73 16.31 -3.39
C LYS A 195 -19.12 16.17 -2.79
N GLN A 196 -20.12 16.77 -3.42
CA GLN A 196 -21.51 16.54 -3.08
C GLN A 196 -22.06 15.41 -3.97
N ARG A 197 -22.56 14.32 -3.36
CA ARG A 197 -23.20 13.21 -4.07
C ARG A 197 -24.71 13.40 -4.01
N ALA A 198 -25.38 13.64 -5.15
CA ALA A 198 -26.85 13.66 -5.21
C ALA A 198 -27.46 12.25 -5.07
N LYS A 199 -26.78 11.21 -5.57
CA LYS A 199 -27.10 9.77 -5.41
C LYS A 199 -25.80 8.97 -5.41
N ALA A 200 -25.84 7.73 -4.89
CA ALA A 200 -24.73 6.79 -5.05
C ALA A 200 -24.40 6.65 -6.55
N ASN A 201 -23.12 6.84 -6.91
CA ASN A 201 -22.56 6.77 -8.27
C ASN A 201 -22.91 7.90 -9.27
N VAL A 202 -23.65 8.94 -8.87
CA VAL A 202 -23.82 10.17 -9.69
C VAL A 202 -23.14 11.34 -8.98
N ILE A 203 -22.01 11.80 -9.53
CA ILE A 203 -21.30 12.98 -9.05
C ILE A 203 -22.05 14.19 -9.58
N SER A 204 -22.76 14.91 -8.71
CA SER A 204 -23.55 16.08 -9.12
C SER A 204 -22.74 17.38 -9.09
N HIS A 205 -21.76 17.50 -8.19
CA HIS A 205 -20.93 18.70 -8.07
C HIS A 205 -19.60 18.39 -7.36
N MET A 206 -18.48 18.89 -7.89
CA MET A 206 -17.18 18.92 -7.22
C MET A 206 -16.76 20.38 -7.07
N GLU A 207 -16.45 20.79 -5.86
CA GLU A 207 -16.06 22.15 -5.51
C GLU A 207 -14.65 22.14 -4.92
N LEU A 208 -13.86 23.18 -5.21
CA LEU A 208 -12.51 23.33 -4.72
C LEU A 208 -12.50 24.31 -3.54
N ILE A 209 -12.05 23.86 -2.36
CA ILE A 209 -11.86 24.71 -1.19
C ILE A 209 -10.40 25.14 -1.14
N GLY A 210 -10.15 26.41 -1.47
CA GLY A 210 -8.82 27.01 -1.62
C GLY A 210 -8.56 27.50 -3.05
N SER A 211 -7.33 27.94 -3.33
CA SER A 211 -6.92 28.42 -4.66
C SER A 211 -5.75 27.62 -5.19
N VAL A 212 -5.79 27.29 -6.48
CA VAL A 212 -4.72 26.59 -7.22
C VAL A 212 -4.17 27.42 -8.39
N ALA A 213 -4.69 28.63 -8.58
CA ALA A 213 -4.31 29.49 -9.70
C ALA A 213 -2.81 29.84 -9.64
N GLY A 214 -2.08 29.58 -10.71
CA GLY A 214 -0.63 29.82 -10.79
C GLY A 214 0.21 28.85 -9.94
N GLN A 215 -0.35 27.74 -9.48
CA GLN A 215 0.35 26.76 -8.64
C GLN A 215 0.58 25.41 -9.34
N HIS A 216 1.67 24.74 -8.99
CA HIS A 216 1.85 23.32 -9.30
C HIS A 216 1.15 22.50 -8.22
N VAL A 217 0.19 21.66 -8.60
CA VAL A 217 -0.62 20.90 -7.63
C VAL A 217 -0.22 19.44 -7.60
N VAL A 218 -0.11 18.88 -6.40
CA VAL A 218 0.07 17.44 -6.17
C VAL A 218 -1.11 16.91 -5.36
N LEU A 219 -1.97 16.13 -6.01
CA LEU A 219 -3.03 15.35 -5.37
C LEU A 219 -2.43 14.20 -4.56
N VAL A 220 -2.91 13.98 -3.34
CA VAL A 220 -2.40 12.94 -2.44
C VAL A 220 -3.54 12.01 -2.02
N ASP A 221 -3.39 10.72 -2.26
CA ASP A 221 -4.33 9.69 -1.79
C ASP A 221 -3.62 8.40 -1.32
N ASP A 222 -4.28 7.53 -0.56
CA ASP A 222 -3.71 6.23 -0.18
C ASP A 222 -3.72 5.26 -1.37
N MET A 223 -4.75 5.35 -2.21
CA MET A 223 -4.91 4.41 -3.30
C MET A 223 -5.72 4.99 -4.45
N VAL A 224 -5.42 4.50 -5.65
CA VAL A 224 -6.16 4.82 -6.87
C VAL A 224 -6.80 3.56 -7.44
N ASP A 225 -8.13 3.56 -7.54
CA ASP A 225 -8.92 2.42 -8.02
C ASP A 225 -9.38 2.61 -9.45
N THR A 226 -10.56 3.21 -9.65
CA THR A 226 -11.10 3.46 -10.98
C THR A 226 -10.61 4.76 -11.61
N ALA A 227 -9.65 5.45 -10.95
CA ALA A 227 -9.11 6.78 -11.25
C ALA A 227 -10.11 7.95 -11.37
N GLY A 228 -11.42 7.71 -11.34
CA GLY A 228 -12.42 8.71 -11.74
C GLY A 228 -12.58 9.91 -10.81
N THR A 229 -12.32 9.77 -9.49
CA THR A 229 -12.29 10.94 -8.59
C THR A 229 -11.02 11.75 -8.82
N LEU A 230 -9.89 11.06 -8.97
CA LEU A 230 -8.57 11.67 -9.13
C LEU A 230 -8.46 12.49 -10.41
N THR A 231 -8.90 11.92 -11.55
CA THR A 231 -8.82 12.61 -12.85
C THR A 231 -9.77 13.80 -12.92
N LYS A 232 -10.99 13.68 -12.38
CA LYS A 232 -11.92 14.81 -12.28
C LYS A 232 -11.39 15.96 -11.42
N ALA A 233 -10.73 15.64 -10.30
CA ALA A 233 -10.09 16.66 -9.47
C ALA A 233 -8.96 17.35 -10.24
N ALA A 234 -8.16 16.59 -11.00
CA ALA A 234 -7.11 17.15 -11.84
C ALA A 234 -7.65 18.08 -12.94
N ASP A 235 -8.69 17.65 -13.67
CA ASP A 235 -9.32 18.46 -14.71
C ASP A 235 -9.88 19.77 -14.12
N LEU A 236 -10.60 19.69 -13.00
CA LEU A 236 -11.13 20.87 -12.29
C LEU A 236 -10.02 21.83 -11.85
N MET A 237 -8.91 21.32 -11.31
CA MET A 237 -7.79 22.17 -10.86
C MET A 237 -7.10 22.87 -12.04
N MET A 238 -6.97 22.19 -13.18
CA MET A 238 -6.46 22.79 -14.42
C MET A 238 -7.41 23.87 -14.95
N GLU A 239 -8.73 23.63 -14.95
CA GLU A 239 -9.74 24.64 -15.28
C GLU A 239 -9.70 25.88 -14.35
N LYS A 240 -9.31 25.68 -13.08
CA LYS A 240 -9.14 26.74 -12.08
C LYS A 240 -7.77 27.45 -12.16
N GLY A 241 -6.96 27.14 -13.16
CA GLY A 241 -5.71 27.86 -13.47
C GLY A 241 -4.45 27.28 -12.82
N ALA A 242 -4.45 26.01 -12.40
CA ALA A 242 -3.23 25.33 -11.99
C ALA A 242 -2.22 25.26 -13.16
N LEU A 243 -0.92 25.38 -12.85
CA LEU A 243 0.16 25.26 -13.85
C LEU A 243 0.36 23.80 -14.28
N SER A 244 0.18 22.86 -13.37
CA SER A 244 0.16 21.43 -13.64
C SER A 244 -0.50 20.69 -12.49
N VAL A 245 -1.12 19.55 -12.75
CA VAL A 245 -1.59 18.64 -11.71
C VAL A 245 -0.88 17.29 -11.82
N ARG A 246 -0.27 16.84 -10.72
CA ARG A 246 0.23 15.48 -10.53
C ARG A 246 -0.53 14.79 -9.40
N ALA A 247 -0.40 13.49 -9.29
CA ALA A 247 -0.97 12.73 -8.19
C ALA A 247 0.04 11.76 -7.61
N ILE A 248 0.04 11.60 -6.30
CA ILE A 248 0.69 10.48 -5.61
C ILE A 248 -0.39 9.57 -5.00
N CYS A 249 -0.27 8.27 -5.23
CA CYS A 249 -1.11 7.27 -4.57
C CYS A 249 -0.26 6.09 -4.14
N THR A 250 -0.32 5.68 -2.87
CA THR A 250 0.49 4.56 -2.42
C THR A 250 0.17 3.27 -3.19
N HIS A 251 -1.11 2.91 -3.26
CA HIS A 251 -1.54 1.65 -3.88
C HIS A 251 -2.23 1.87 -5.24
N ALA A 252 -1.64 1.33 -6.30
CA ALA A 252 -2.18 1.35 -7.64
C ALA A 252 -3.14 0.18 -7.88
N ILE A 253 -4.42 0.35 -7.51
CA ILE A 253 -5.48 -0.66 -7.76
C ILE A 253 -5.98 -0.59 -9.21
N LEU A 254 -5.98 0.59 -9.83
CA LEU A 254 -6.14 0.81 -11.28
C LEU A 254 -7.07 -0.20 -11.97
N SER A 255 -8.32 -0.29 -11.48
CA SER A 255 -9.31 -1.27 -11.94
C SER A 255 -10.25 -0.67 -12.99
N GLY A 256 -10.88 -1.55 -13.78
CA GLY A 256 -11.75 -1.14 -14.87
C GLY A 256 -11.01 -0.28 -15.90
N ASN A 257 -11.62 0.83 -16.31
CA ASN A 257 -11.06 1.77 -17.29
C ASN A 257 -10.16 2.85 -16.65
N ALA A 258 -9.43 2.53 -15.58
CA ALA A 258 -8.59 3.49 -14.87
C ALA A 258 -7.52 4.12 -15.77
N TYR A 259 -6.83 3.31 -16.58
CA TYR A 259 -5.80 3.79 -17.50
C TYR A 259 -6.36 4.73 -18.55
N ASP A 260 -7.48 4.38 -19.21
CA ASP A 260 -8.13 5.26 -20.19
C ASP A 260 -8.50 6.61 -19.58
N LYS A 261 -8.97 6.64 -18.34
CA LYS A 261 -9.28 7.89 -17.64
C LYS A 261 -8.03 8.71 -17.36
N ILE A 262 -6.93 8.08 -16.95
CA ILE A 262 -5.66 8.77 -16.68
C ILE A 262 -5.13 9.38 -17.99
N GLU A 263 -5.09 8.60 -19.07
CA GLU A 263 -4.62 9.04 -20.37
C GLU A 263 -5.43 10.21 -20.92
N ASN A 264 -6.76 10.14 -20.83
CA ASN A 264 -7.66 11.19 -21.32
C ASN A 264 -7.83 12.39 -20.37
N SER A 265 -7.19 12.39 -19.20
CA SER A 265 -7.26 13.50 -18.23
C SER A 265 -6.12 14.50 -18.39
N GLN A 266 -6.28 15.65 -17.74
CA GLN A 266 -5.24 16.68 -17.63
C GLN A 266 -4.16 16.38 -16.58
N LEU A 267 -4.16 15.17 -16.00
CA LEU A 267 -3.11 14.74 -15.09
C LEU A 267 -1.78 14.61 -15.84
N ALA A 268 -0.75 15.31 -15.35
CA ALA A 268 0.58 15.28 -15.94
C ALA A 268 1.34 13.98 -15.61
N GLU A 269 1.22 13.52 -14.36
CA GLU A 269 1.87 12.29 -13.89
C GLU A 269 1.09 11.73 -12.69
N LEU A 270 0.89 10.41 -12.68
CA LEU A 270 0.44 9.61 -11.55
C LEU A 270 1.63 8.83 -11.01
N ILE A 271 2.12 9.19 -9.83
CA ILE A 271 3.22 8.54 -9.14
C ILE A 271 2.67 7.55 -8.12
N VAL A 272 3.06 6.29 -8.21
CA VAL A 272 2.58 5.22 -7.34
C VAL A 272 3.73 4.38 -6.80
N THR A 273 3.46 3.54 -5.78
CA THR A 273 4.42 2.52 -5.37
C THR A 273 4.23 1.20 -6.12
N ASP A 274 5.23 0.33 -6.09
CA ASP A 274 5.12 -1.07 -6.54
C ASP A 274 4.49 -2.01 -5.51
N SER A 275 3.77 -1.49 -4.50
CA SER A 275 3.04 -2.28 -3.49
C SER A 275 1.97 -3.20 -4.08
N ILE A 276 1.42 -2.89 -5.26
CA ILE A 276 0.61 -3.82 -6.05
C ILE A 276 1.35 -4.08 -7.36
N PRO A 277 1.71 -5.35 -7.67
CA PRO A 277 2.36 -5.72 -8.93
C PRO A 277 1.45 -5.39 -10.12
N ARG A 278 2.03 -4.82 -11.18
CA ARG A 278 1.30 -4.40 -12.39
C ARG A 278 2.14 -4.62 -13.63
N ASP A 279 1.50 -5.25 -14.62
CA ASP A 279 1.99 -5.34 -15.99
C ASP A 279 1.20 -4.37 -16.88
N HIS A 280 1.49 -3.09 -16.78
CA HIS A 280 0.94 -2.10 -17.72
C HIS A 280 1.93 -0.97 -17.95
N LYS A 281 1.95 -0.47 -19.18
CA LYS A 281 2.80 0.63 -19.61
C LYS A 281 1.92 1.81 -19.97
N SER A 282 1.86 2.79 -19.08
CA SER A 282 1.29 4.12 -19.32
C SER A 282 2.40 5.12 -19.08
N ASP A 283 2.60 6.04 -20.02
CA ASP A 283 3.66 7.05 -19.91
C ASP A 283 3.34 8.08 -18.81
N LYS A 284 2.06 8.21 -18.43
CA LYS A 284 1.62 9.03 -17.30
C LYS A 284 1.78 8.34 -15.94
N VAL A 285 2.07 7.04 -15.89
CA VAL A 285 2.17 6.30 -14.62
C VAL A 285 3.63 6.02 -14.28
N LYS A 286 4.11 6.68 -13.22
CA LYS A 286 5.45 6.49 -12.66
C LYS A 286 5.40 5.58 -11.45
N VAL A 287 6.21 4.53 -11.44
CA VAL A 287 6.29 3.61 -10.30
C VAL A 287 7.59 3.84 -9.52
N LEU A 288 7.46 4.13 -8.23
CA LEU A 288 8.57 4.20 -7.27
C LEU A 288 8.62 2.92 -6.44
N THR A 289 9.81 2.34 -6.25
CA THR A 289 9.89 1.10 -5.49
C THR A 289 9.81 1.35 -3.98
N CYS A 290 8.99 0.56 -3.28
CA CYS A 290 8.95 0.52 -1.82
C CYS A 290 9.93 -0.50 -1.22
N ALA A 291 10.67 -1.24 -2.05
CA ALA A 291 11.53 -2.32 -1.60
C ALA A 291 12.59 -1.92 -0.55
N PRO A 292 13.31 -0.79 -0.69
CA PRO A 292 14.30 -0.38 0.32
C PRO A 292 13.67 -0.08 1.69
N LEU A 293 12.45 0.47 1.70
CA LEU A 293 11.72 0.78 2.93
C LEU A 293 11.34 -0.51 3.68
N PHE A 294 10.76 -1.48 2.96
CA PHE A 294 10.41 -2.78 3.55
C PHE A 294 11.65 -3.54 4.03
N ALA A 295 12.73 -3.56 3.25
CA ALA A 295 13.98 -4.22 3.63
C ALA A 295 14.59 -3.63 4.91
N ASP A 296 14.65 -2.29 5.04
CA ASP A 296 15.15 -1.63 6.25
C ASP A 296 14.30 -1.96 7.48
N VAL A 297 12.96 -1.95 7.36
CA VAL A 297 12.08 -2.33 8.48
C VAL A 297 12.24 -3.80 8.85
N MET A 298 12.31 -4.70 7.85
CA MET A 298 12.55 -6.13 8.09
C MET A 298 13.89 -6.36 8.80
N HIS A 299 14.95 -5.63 8.43
CA HIS A 299 16.23 -5.68 9.12
C HIS A 299 16.10 -5.30 10.58
N ARG A 300 15.41 -4.18 10.87
CA ARG A 300 15.20 -3.69 12.23
C ARG A 300 14.40 -4.67 13.08
N VAL A 301 13.34 -5.23 12.51
CA VAL A 301 12.54 -6.29 13.15
C VAL A 301 13.38 -7.54 13.42
N ASN A 302 14.29 -7.91 12.52
CA ASN A 302 15.21 -9.04 12.71
C ASN A 302 16.26 -8.76 13.79
N SER A 303 16.81 -7.54 13.84
CA SER A 303 17.83 -7.10 14.81
C SER A 303 17.27 -6.55 16.13
N ASN A 304 15.95 -6.52 16.29
CA ASN A 304 15.25 -5.89 17.43
C ASN A 304 15.64 -4.42 17.66
N THR A 305 15.79 -3.64 16.59
CA THR A 305 16.11 -2.21 16.66
C THR A 305 14.88 -1.36 16.34
N SER A 306 14.89 -0.09 16.79
CA SER A 306 13.73 0.81 16.62
C SER A 306 13.46 1.13 15.15
N ILE A 307 12.18 1.16 14.79
CA ILE A 307 11.66 1.61 13.49
C ILE A 307 11.17 3.06 13.52
N ALA A 308 11.03 3.67 14.71
CA ALA A 308 10.38 4.97 14.88
C ALA A 308 11.08 6.10 14.13
N SER A 309 12.42 6.04 14.00
CA SER A 309 13.20 7.09 13.34
C SER A 309 13.00 7.19 11.82
N LYS A 310 12.17 6.32 11.23
CA LYS A 310 11.96 6.27 9.78
C LYS A 310 10.71 7.01 9.32
N PHE A 311 9.78 7.29 10.22
CA PHE A 311 8.54 7.95 9.87
C PHE A 311 8.71 9.45 10.08
N ILE A 312 8.72 10.18 8.96
CA ILE A 312 8.93 11.64 8.91
C ILE A 312 7.64 12.38 9.33
N MET A 313 6.52 11.68 9.39
CA MET A 313 5.19 12.19 9.74
C MET A 313 4.48 11.23 10.69
#